data_AF-A0A939WR78-F1
#
_entry.id   AF-A0A939WR78-F1
#
_cell.length_a   1.000
_cell.length_b   1.000
_cell.length_c   1.000
_cell.angle_alpha   90.00
_cell.angle_beta   90.00
_cell.angle_gamma   90.00
#
_symmetry.space_group_name_H-M   'P 1'
#
loop_
_entity.id
_entity.type
_entity.pdbx_description
1 polymer ?
#
loop_
_entity_poly.entity_id
_entity_poly.type
_entity_poly.pdbx_seq_one_letter_code
_entity_poly.pdbx_strand_id
1 'polypeptide(L)'
;AGDPVECCKAYCAAGADELAMLDITATVEGRKTMLEVVRKVADAVTVPFTMGGGISSVAAAEEVLKAGANKVSTSSAVFRRPEMIGEMVKELGADKVTVAIDVAQNAAMPSGYEVFIDGGRTATGKDAIEWAKQVNDYGVACILPTSKSTDGVRTGYDLPLIKKIREITDASVVASGGAGTMEHFAEAAEAGADVLLAASVFHFHVIGIPELKAFLASRGLSI
;
A
#
# COMPACT_ATOMS: atom_id res chain seq x y z
N ALA A 1 -1.76 12.53 -15.84
CA ALA A 1 -1.36 12.63 -14.42
C ALA A 1 -0.71 14.00 -14.23
N GLY A 2 -1.03 14.69 -13.12
CA GLY A 2 -0.45 16.00 -12.79
C GLY A 2 0.95 15.87 -12.18
N ASP A 3 1.56 17.01 -11.81
CA ASP A 3 2.82 17.03 -11.04
C ASP A 3 2.60 16.30 -9.70
N PRO A 4 3.39 15.25 -9.38
CA PRO A 4 3.28 14.52 -8.11
C PRO A 4 3.32 15.44 -6.88
N VAL A 5 4.10 16.52 -6.92
CA VAL A 5 4.22 17.46 -5.80
C VAL A 5 2.90 18.18 -5.55
N GLU A 6 2.28 18.70 -6.61
CA GLU A 6 1.02 19.43 -6.50
C GLU A 6 -0.14 18.51 -6.12
N CYS A 7 -0.15 17.27 -6.61
CA CYS A 7 -1.11 16.26 -6.15
C CYS A 7 -0.97 15.97 -4.65
N CYS A 8 0.27 15.79 -4.16
CA CYS A 8 0.51 15.52 -2.74
C CYS A 8 0.11 16.71 -1.84
N LYS A 9 0.39 17.95 -2.26
CA LYS A 9 -0.06 19.16 -1.56
C LYS A 9 -1.59 19.24 -1.49
N ALA A 10 -2.27 18.94 -2.59
CA ALA A 10 -3.73 18.95 -2.64
C ALA A 10 -4.32 17.93 -1.65
N TYR A 11 -3.72 16.75 -1.53
CA TYR A 11 -4.14 15.75 -0.54
C TYR A 11 -3.89 16.18 0.91
N CYS A 12 -2.74 16.80 1.19
CA CYS A 12 -2.46 17.37 2.51
C CYS A 12 -3.51 18.41 2.88
N ALA A 13 -3.81 19.34 1.96
CA ALA A 13 -4.80 20.39 2.18
C ALA A 13 -6.24 19.84 2.35
N ALA A 14 -6.54 18.72 1.70
CA ALA A 14 -7.81 18.01 1.85
C ALA A 14 -7.89 17.17 3.15
N GLY A 15 -6.80 17.06 3.91
CA GLY A 15 -6.78 16.38 5.20
C GLY A 15 -6.51 14.87 5.13
N ALA A 16 -5.74 14.40 4.14
CA ALA A 16 -5.22 13.03 4.14
C ALA A 16 -4.31 12.77 5.34
N ASP A 17 -4.36 11.58 5.95
CA ASP A 17 -3.54 11.21 7.12
C ASP A 17 -2.13 10.74 6.74
N GLU A 18 -2.01 10.09 5.59
CA GLU A 18 -0.75 9.61 5.01
C GLU A 18 -0.90 9.60 3.48
N LEU A 19 0.22 9.71 2.76
CA LEU A 19 0.27 9.58 1.30
C LEU A 19 0.99 8.29 0.89
N ALA A 20 0.54 7.67 -0.19
CA ALA A 20 1.23 6.54 -0.80
C ALA A 20 1.61 6.88 -2.24
N MET A 21 2.91 6.94 -2.52
CA MET A 21 3.45 7.12 -3.86
C MET A 21 3.85 5.76 -4.42
N LEU A 22 2.95 5.15 -5.18
CA LEU A 22 3.12 3.80 -5.72
C LEU A 22 3.31 3.90 -7.25
N ASP A 23 4.49 3.45 -7.70
CA ASP A 23 4.88 3.29 -9.11
C ASP A 23 4.98 4.58 -9.96
N ILE A 24 6.22 5.02 -10.20
CA ILE A 24 6.57 5.83 -11.37
C ILE A 24 7.91 5.35 -11.93
N THR A 25 7.86 4.27 -12.73
CA THR A 25 8.89 3.80 -13.69
C THR A 25 10.24 3.39 -13.10
N ALA A 26 10.34 2.11 -12.73
CA ALA A 26 11.55 1.46 -12.22
C ALA A 26 12.60 1.14 -13.30
N THR A 27 13.15 2.17 -13.99
CA THR A 27 14.40 2.03 -14.75
C THR A 27 15.58 2.54 -13.92
N VAL A 28 16.81 2.12 -14.26
CA VAL A 28 18.04 2.59 -13.59
C VAL A 28 18.20 4.12 -13.71
N GLU A 29 17.83 4.68 -14.86
CA GLU A 29 17.75 6.13 -15.08
C GLU A 29 16.63 6.77 -14.25
N GLY A 30 15.52 6.06 -14.02
CA GLY A 30 14.42 6.47 -13.17
C GLY A 30 14.76 6.60 -11.68
N ARG A 31 15.83 5.96 -11.17
CA ARG A 31 16.15 6.01 -9.73
C ARG A 31 16.62 7.39 -9.26
N LYS A 32 17.47 8.08 -10.03
CA LYS A 32 17.89 9.45 -9.68
C LYS A 32 16.70 10.41 -9.71
N THR A 33 15.90 10.32 -10.77
CA THR A 33 14.66 11.07 -10.93
C THR A 33 13.67 10.81 -9.79
N MET A 34 13.54 9.54 -9.36
CA MET A 34 12.69 9.15 -8.23
C MET A 34 13.17 9.81 -6.93
N LEU A 35 14.46 9.75 -6.60
CA LEU A 35 14.98 10.38 -5.38
C LEU A 35 14.82 11.90 -5.39
N GLU A 36 14.93 12.55 -6.55
CA GLU A 36 14.63 13.98 -6.69
C GLU A 36 13.14 14.29 -6.47
N VAL A 37 12.24 13.47 -7.01
CA VAL A 37 10.80 13.60 -6.76
C VAL A 37 10.48 13.38 -5.29
N VAL A 38 11.08 12.37 -4.64
CA VAL A 38 10.91 12.10 -3.20
C VAL A 38 11.31 13.32 -2.38
N ARG A 39 12.47 13.94 -2.67
CA ARG A 39 12.91 15.17 -1.97
C ARG A 39 11.92 16.32 -2.16
N LYS A 40 11.49 16.58 -3.39
CA LYS A 40 10.53 17.65 -3.69
C LYS A 40 9.18 17.44 -3.00
N VAL A 41 8.73 16.19 -2.91
CA VAL A 41 7.50 15.85 -2.20
C VAL A 41 7.71 16.03 -0.70
N ALA A 42 8.82 15.54 -0.14
CA ALA A 42 9.14 15.70 1.28
C ALA A 42 9.16 17.17 1.72
N ASP A 43 9.68 18.07 0.88
CA ASP A 43 9.69 19.52 1.14
C ASP A 43 8.28 20.16 1.07
N ALA A 44 7.33 19.50 0.43
CA ALA A 44 6.01 20.03 0.11
C ALA A 44 4.86 19.48 0.96
N VAL A 45 5.01 18.28 1.51
CA VAL A 45 3.94 17.58 2.24
C VAL A 45 4.03 17.81 3.73
N THR A 46 2.87 17.82 4.39
CA THR A 46 2.76 18.03 5.85
C THR A 46 2.39 16.77 6.61
N VAL A 47 2.19 15.66 5.90
CA VAL A 47 1.81 14.36 6.47
C VAL A 47 2.81 13.30 6.02
N PRO A 48 2.93 12.17 6.75
CA PRO A 48 3.83 11.11 6.36
C PRO A 48 3.53 10.58 4.96
N PHE A 49 4.56 10.05 4.28
CA PHE A 49 4.35 9.35 3.02
C PHE A 49 5.19 8.09 2.88
N THR A 50 4.58 7.10 2.24
CA THR A 50 5.18 5.83 1.83
C THR A 50 5.60 5.91 0.37
N MET A 51 6.85 5.57 0.06
CA MET A 51 7.36 5.46 -1.31
C MET A 51 7.47 3.98 -1.72
N GLY A 52 6.77 3.59 -2.79
CA GLY A 52 6.75 2.22 -3.31
C GLY A 52 7.11 2.13 -4.79
N GLY A 53 7.79 1.04 -5.15
CA GLY A 53 8.23 0.76 -6.53
C GLY A 53 9.74 0.83 -6.68
N GLY A 54 10.34 -0.23 -7.24
CA GLY A 54 11.80 -0.28 -7.50
C GLY A 54 12.69 -0.45 -6.26
N ILE A 55 12.11 -0.73 -5.08
CA ILE A 55 12.84 -1.01 -3.84
C ILE A 55 13.33 -2.47 -3.85
N SER A 56 14.52 -2.68 -4.43
CA SER A 56 15.10 -4.01 -4.66
C SER A 56 16.22 -4.43 -3.71
N SER A 57 16.59 -3.58 -2.76
CA SER A 57 17.62 -3.87 -1.73
C SER A 57 17.40 -3.01 -0.49
N VAL A 58 18.02 -3.41 0.63
CA VAL A 58 18.05 -2.61 1.87
C VAL A 58 18.68 -1.24 1.63
N ALA A 59 19.78 -1.18 0.87
CA ALA A 59 20.43 0.07 0.51
C ALA A 59 19.51 1.00 -0.31
N ALA A 60 18.74 0.46 -1.26
CA ALA A 60 17.79 1.25 -2.03
C ALA A 60 16.65 1.80 -1.15
N ALA A 61 16.17 1.01 -0.18
CA ALA A 61 15.20 1.48 0.80
C ALA A 61 15.79 2.62 1.66
N GLU A 62 17.03 2.46 2.13
CA GLU A 62 17.72 3.47 2.93
C GLU A 62 17.91 4.79 2.17
N GLU A 63 18.27 4.74 0.88
CA GLU A 63 18.37 5.93 0.03
C GLU A 63 17.05 6.70 -0.07
N VAL A 64 15.93 5.99 -0.18
CA VAL A 64 14.58 6.59 -0.28
C VAL A 64 14.16 7.22 1.05
N LEU A 65 14.42 6.56 2.18
CA LEU A 65 14.18 7.13 3.49
C LEU A 65 15.06 8.37 3.74
N LYS A 66 16.34 8.32 3.36
CA LYS A 66 17.25 9.48 3.44
C LYS A 66 16.83 10.64 2.53
N ALA A 67 16.09 10.36 1.45
CA ALA A 67 15.54 11.39 0.57
C ALA A 67 14.29 12.07 1.14
N GLY A 68 13.72 11.59 2.25
CA GLY A 68 12.64 12.24 2.98
C GLY A 68 11.35 11.44 3.10
N ALA A 69 11.27 10.25 2.49
CA ALA A 69 10.12 9.35 2.71
C ALA A 69 10.10 8.83 4.16
N ASN A 70 8.90 8.67 4.72
CA ASN A 70 8.74 8.15 6.08
C ASN A 70 8.78 6.63 6.10
N LYS A 71 8.24 6.00 5.06
CA LYS A 71 8.18 4.54 4.90
C LYS A 71 8.52 4.15 3.46
N VAL A 72 8.90 2.89 3.28
CA VAL A 72 9.08 2.26 1.96
C VAL A 72 8.12 1.12 1.77
N SER A 73 7.70 0.90 0.52
CA SER A 73 6.91 -0.26 0.12
C SER A 73 7.68 -1.13 -0.88
N THR A 74 7.75 -2.43 -0.61
CA THR A 74 8.38 -3.43 -1.48
C THR A 74 7.45 -4.63 -1.69
N SER A 75 7.58 -5.31 -2.84
CA SER A 75 6.72 -6.43 -3.26
C SER A 75 7.54 -7.49 -3.97
N SER A 76 7.83 -7.29 -5.26
CA SER A 76 8.40 -8.35 -6.11
C SER A 76 9.84 -8.74 -5.77
N ALA A 77 10.58 -7.85 -5.10
CA ALA A 77 11.94 -8.13 -4.64
C ALA A 77 11.94 -9.03 -3.40
N VAL A 78 11.08 -8.73 -2.42
CA VAL A 78 10.96 -9.54 -1.21
C VAL A 78 10.29 -10.89 -1.47
N PHE A 79 9.38 -10.98 -2.44
CA PHE A 79 8.84 -12.28 -2.85
C PHE A 79 9.94 -13.23 -3.38
N ARG A 80 10.89 -12.69 -4.16
CA ARG A 80 12.01 -13.46 -4.70
C ARG A 80 13.09 -13.78 -3.67
N ARG A 81 13.23 -12.91 -2.66
CA ARG A 81 14.24 -13.02 -1.60
C ARG A 81 13.61 -12.64 -0.23
N PRO A 82 12.82 -13.55 0.38
CA PRO A 82 12.03 -13.23 1.58
C PRO A 82 12.84 -12.75 2.78
N GLU A 83 14.08 -13.24 2.93
CA GLU A 83 14.97 -12.84 4.03
C GLU A 83 15.29 -11.34 4.03
N MET A 84 15.14 -10.68 2.88
CA MET A 84 15.31 -9.22 2.78
C MET A 84 14.30 -8.45 3.63
N ILE A 85 13.13 -9.01 3.92
CA ILE A 85 12.16 -8.37 4.82
C ILE A 85 12.77 -8.27 6.22
N GLY A 86 13.32 -9.37 6.74
CA GLY A 86 13.99 -9.38 8.04
C GLY A 86 15.22 -8.46 8.08
N GLU A 87 16.00 -8.41 7.01
CA GLU A 87 17.11 -7.46 6.87
C GLU A 87 16.61 -6.00 6.93
N MET A 88 15.55 -5.65 6.19
CA MET A 88 14.96 -4.31 6.19
C MET A 88 14.38 -3.94 7.56
N VAL A 89 13.63 -4.83 8.19
CA VAL A 89 13.07 -4.61 9.53
C VAL A 89 14.17 -4.36 10.56
N LYS A 90 15.24 -5.16 10.51
CA LYS A 90 16.38 -5.03 11.44
C LYS A 90 17.14 -3.71 11.25
N GLU A 91 17.44 -3.33 10.01
CA GLU A 91 18.30 -2.19 9.71
C GLU A 91 17.54 -0.85 9.68
N LEU A 92 16.27 -0.85 9.27
CA LEU A 92 15.50 0.38 9.04
C LEU A 92 14.45 0.65 10.14
N GLY A 93 13.99 -0.41 10.81
CA GLY A 93 12.85 -0.40 11.73
C GLY A 93 11.57 -0.93 11.07
N ALA A 94 10.80 -1.75 11.79
CA ALA A 94 9.58 -2.37 11.28
C ALA A 94 8.53 -1.34 10.80
N ASP A 95 8.41 -0.22 11.50
CA ASP A 95 7.48 0.89 11.24
C ASP A 95 7.70 1.58 9.89
N LYS A 96 8.90 1.43 9.31
CA LYS A 96 9.28 2.01 8.02
C LYS A 96 9.10 1.07 6.85
N VAL A 97 8.74 -0.18 7.09
CA VAL A 97 8.66 -1.22 6.05
C VAL A 97 7.20 -1.61 5.86
N THR A 98 6.73 -1.44 4.64
CA THR A 98 5.44 -1.97 4.17
C THR A 98 5.72 -3.04 3.12
N VAL A 99 5.07 -4.20 3.24
CA VAL A 99 5.11 -5.23 2.18
C VAL A 99 3.80 -5.22 1.41
N ALA A 100 3.89 -4.87 0.13
CA ALA A 100 2.75 -4.94 -0.77
C ALA A 100 2.62 -6.35 -1.37
N ILE A 101 1.38 -6.83 -1.43
CA ILE A 101 1.04 -8.16 -1.95
C ILE A 101 -0.06 -7.99 -3.00
N ASP A 102 0.32 -8.10 -4.27
CA ASP A 102 -0.65 -8.14 -5.37
C ASP A 102 -1.26 -9.54 -5.44
N VAL A 103 -2.58 -9.64 -5.50
CA VAL A 103 -3.28 -10.93 -5.54
C VAL A 103 -4.30 -11.00 -6.67
N ALA A 104 -4.57 -12.22 -7.14
CA ALA A 104 -5.76 -12.51 -7.92
C ALA A 104 -6.47 -13.75 -7.38
N GLN A 105 -7.79 -13.84 -7.62
CA GLN A 105 -8.54 -15.04 -7.28
C GLN A 105 -8.06 -16.23 -8.09
N ASN A 106 -7.76 -17.33 -7.40
CA ASN A 106 -7.41 -18.61 -7.99
C ASN A 106 -7.93 -19.74 -7.10
N ALA A 107 -8.99 -20.41 -7.54
CA ALA A 107 -9.63 -21.51 -6.81
C ALA A 107 -8.73 -22.75 -6.62
N ALA A 108 -7.61 -22.85 -7.33
CA ALA A 108 -6.61 -23.90 -7.10
C ALA A 108 -5.73 -23.64 -5.87
N MET A 109 -5.71 -22.40 -5.34
CA MET A 109 -5.00 -22.06 -4.11
C MET A 109 -5.87 -22.39 -2.88
N PRO A 110 -5.30 -22.90 -1.77
CA PRO A 110 -6.05 -23.19 -0.55
C PRO A 110 -6.88 -22.01 -0.02
N SER A 111 -6.33 -20.79 -0.09
CA SER A 111 -7.05 -19.58 0.33
C SER A 111 -8.01 -19.06 -0.73
N GLY A 112 -7.92 -19.53 -1.97
CA GLY A 112 -8.59 -18.95 -3.13
C GLY A 112 -7.86 -17.75 -3.75
N TYR A 113 -6.66 -17.40 -3.28
CA TYR A 113 -5.87 -16.26 -3.77
C TYR A 113 -4.44 -16.64 -4.11
N GLU A 114 -3.97 -16.19 -5.27
CA GLU A 114 -2.60 -16.37 -5.75
C GLU A 114 -1.83 -15.05 -5.74
N VAL A 115 -0.56 -15.10 -5.33
CA VAL A 115 0.36 -13.94 -5.36
C VAL A 115 0.79 -13.64 -6.80
N PHE A 116 0.82 -12.36 -7.12
CA PHE A 116 1.41 -11.84 -8.35
C PHE A 116 2.61 -10.93 -8.03
N ILE A 117 3.56 -10.89 -8.97
CA ILE A 117 4.72 -10.01 -8.91
C ILE A 117 4.90 -9.26 -10.25
N ASP A 118 5.93 -8.42 -10.31
CA ASP A 118 6.30 -7.60 -11.47
C ASP A 118 5.19 -6.64 -11.90
N GLY A 119 4.62 -5.92 -10.93
CA GLY A 119 3.48 -5.03 -11.15
C GLY A 119 2.21 -5.81 -11.49
N GLY A 120 1.98 -6.91 -10.78
CA GLY A 120 0.83 -7.77 -10.98
C GLY A 120 0.80 -8.56 -12.30
N ARG A 121 1.90 -8.66 -13.06
CA ARG A 121 1.92 -9.32 -14.38
C ARG A 121 2.28 -10.81 -14.34
N THR A 122 3.04 -11.21 -13.33
CA THR A 122 3.57 -12.57 -13.23
C THR A 122 2.87 -13.32 -12.12
N ALA A 123 2.09 -14.34 -12.47
CA ALA A 123 1.52 -15.29 -11.52
C ALA A 123 2.63 -16.17 -10.92
N THR A 124 2.59 -16.42 -9.61
CA THR A 124 3.70 -17.08 -8.90
C THR A 124 3.46 -18.54 -8.55
N GLY A 125 2.22 -19.01 -8.66
CA GLY A 125 1.78 -20.32 -8.18
C GLY A 125 1.81 -20.46 -6.66
N LYS A 126 1.88 -19.35 -5.91
CA LYS A 126 1.91 -19.34 -4.44
C LYS A 126 0.64 -18.74 -3.85
N ASP A 127 0.19 -19.35 -2.76
CA ASP A 127 -0.96 -18.89 -2.00
C ASP A 127 -0.67 -17.55 -1.32
N ALA A 128 -1.59 -16.60 -1.46
CA ALA A 128 -1.39 -15.25 -0.94
C ALA A 128 -1.46 -15.13 0.57
N ILE A 129 -2.27 -15.96 1.23
CA ILE A 129 -2.43 -15.91 2.69
C ILE A 129 -1.23 -16.60 3.37
N GLU A 130 -0.74 -17.71 2.80
CA GLU A 130 0.51 -18.32 3.26
C GLU A 130 1.71 -17.39 3.09
N TRP A 131 1.78 -16.65 1.97
CA TRP A 131 2.81 -15.63 1.78
C TRP A 131 2.67 -14.48 2.78
N ALA A 132 1.46 -13.96 3.01
CA ALA A 132 1.23 -12.90 4.00
C ALA A 132 1.61 -13.33 5.42
N LYS A 133 1.37 -14.59 5.78
CA LYS A 133 1.84 -15.18 7.04
C LYS A 133 3.37 -15.19 7.13
N GLN A 134 4.05 -15.65 6.09
CA GLN A 134 5.52 -15.61 6.05
C GLN A 134 6.06 -14.18 6.17
N VAL A 135 5.42 -13.21 5.52
CA VAL A 135 5.75 -11.78 5.63
C VAL A 135 5.61 -11.28 7.06
N ASN A 136 4.51 -11.64 7.74
CA ASN A 136 4.30 -11.32 9.15
C ASN A 136 5.38 -11.92 10.05
N ASP A 137 5.82 -13.15 9.79
CA ASP A 137 6.85 -13.83 10.60
C ASP A 137 8.23 -13.11 10.55
N TYR A 138 8.47 -12.26 9.54
CA TYR A 138 9.65 -11.38 9.50
C TYR A 138 9.51 -10.10 10.33
N GLY A 139 8.35 -9.84 10.93
CA GLY A 139 8.12 -8.71 11.84
C GLY A 139 7.84 -7.38 11.13
N VAL A 140 7.23 -7.40 9.94
CA VAL A 140 6.80 -6.17 9.26
C VAL A 140 5.66 -5.50 10.04
N ALA A 141 5.61 -4.17 10.06
CA ALA A 141 4.52 -3.44 10.73
C ALA A 141 3.28 -3.22 9.84
N CYS A 142 3.41 -3.37 8.53
CA CYS A 142 2.34 -3.07 7.58
C CYS A 142 2.33 -4.01 6.37
N ILE A 143 1.15 -4.56 6.06
CA ILE A 143 0.89 -5.36 4.87
C ILE A 143 -0.15 -4.65 4.01
N LEU A 144 0.16 -4.47 2.73
CA LEU A 144 -0.69 -3.80 1.74
C LEU A 144 -1.17 -4.82 0.70
N PRO A 145 -2.27 -5.56 0.97
CA PRO A 145 -2.91 -6.37 -0.06
C PRO A 145 -3.61 -5.53 -1.11
N THR A 146 -3.37 -5.82 -2.39
CA THR A 146 -4.12 -5.23 -3.50
C THR A 146 -4.72 -6.33 -4.36
N SER A 147 -6.06 -6.36 -4.44
CA SER A 147 -6.78 -7.33 -5.27
C SER A 147 -6.90 -6.83 -6.70
N LYS A 148 -6.35 -7.60 -7.65
CA LYS A 148 -6.38 -7.27 -9.08
C LYS A 148 -7.79 -7.28 -9.67
N SER A 149 -8.74 -8.00 -9.05
CA SER A 149 -10.13 -8.06 -9.53
C SER A 149 -10.93 -6.81 -9.20
N THR A 150 -10.57 -6.10 -8.13
CA THR A 150 -11.26 -4.89 -7.69
C THR A 150 -10.52 -3.62 -8.07
N ASP A 151 -9.22 -3.70 -8.37
CA ASP A 151 -8.41 -2.53 -8.69
C ASP A 151 -8.93 -1.77 -9.92
N GLY A 152 -9.16 -0.47 -9.74
CA GLY A 152 -9.76 0.41 -10.74
C GLY A 152 -11.26 0.20 -11.05
N VAL A 153 -11.93 -0.82 -10.49
CA VAL A 153 -13.32 -1.19 -10.86
C VAL A 153 -14.38 -0.37 -10.09
N ARG A 154 -14.01 0.18 -8.92
CA ARG A 154 -14.88 1.02 -8.06
C ARG A 154 -16.14 0.32 -7.53
N THR A 155 -16.11 -1.01 -7.39
CA THR A 155 -17.23 -1.84 -6.91
C THR A 155 -17.08 -2.31 -5.45
N GLY A 156 -16.12 -1.76 -4.72
CA GLY A 156 -15.80 -2.15 -3.35
C GLY A 156 -14.42 -2.79 -3.23
N TYR A 157 -13.87 -2.77 -2.02
CA TYR A 157 -12.65 -3.50 -1.70
C TYR A 157 -12.91 -5.00 -1.63
N ASP A 158 -11.86 -5.81 -1.73
CA ASP A 158 -11.94 -7.26 -1.55
C ASP A 158 -12.02 -7.61 -0.06
N LEU A 159 -13.24 -7.55 0.51
CA LEU A 159 -13.46 -7.78 1.94
C LEU A 159 -13.04 -9.19 2.41
N PRO A 160 -13.30 -10.28 1.65
CA PRO A 160 -12.82 -11.61 2.04
C PRO A 160 -11.29 -11.69 2.13
N LEU A 161 -10.56 -11.03 1.22
CA LEU A 161 -9.11 -10.94 1.28
C LEU A 161 -8.64 -10.22 2.55
N ILE A 162 -9.21 -9.05 2.83
CA ILE A 162 -8.87 -8.24 4.01
C ILE A 162 -9.06 -9.07 5.29
N LYS A 163 -10.20 -9.74 5.45
CA LYS A 163 -10.50 -10.58 6.61
C LYS A 163 -9.49 -11.71 6.78
N LYS A 164 -9.20 -12.45 5.70
CA LYS A 164 -8.23 -13.55 5.72
C LYS A 164 -6.82 -13.09 6.12
N ILE A 165 -6.40 -11.91 5.70
CA ILE A 165 -5.09 -11.35 6.09
C ILE A 165 -5.13 -10.90 7.54
N ARG A 166 -6.16 -10.17 7.96
CA ARG A 166 -6.33 -9.74 9.36
C ARG A 166 -6.28 -10.91 10.34
N GLU A 167 -6.83 -12.07 9.97
CA GLU A 167 -6.83 -13.29 10.79
C GLU A 167 -5.43 -13.88 11.04
N ILE A 168 -4.43 -13.56 10.21
CA ILE A 168 -3.10 -14.21 10.26
C ILE A 168 -1.95 -13.29 10.66
N THR A 169 -2.20 -12.00 10.85
CA THR A 169 -1.18 -11.01 11.21
C THR A 169 -1.70 -10.09 12.30
N ASP A 170 -0.79 -9.47 13.07
CA ASP A 170 -1.06 -8.31 13.94
C ASP A 170 -0.58 -6.99 13.31
N ALA A 171 0.11 -7.05 12.17
CA ALA A 171 0.53 -5.87 11.40
C ALA A 171 -0.69 -5.06 10.94
N SER A 172 -0.48 -3.79 10.64
CA SER A 172 -1.51 -2.96 10.02
C SER A 172 -1.87 -3.49 8.64
N VAL A 173 -3.16 -3.65 8.36
CA VAL A 173 -3.66 -4.10 7.05
C VAL A 173 -4.18 -2.90 6.28
N VAL A 174 -3.63 -2.66 5.09
CA VAL A 174 -4.08 -1.60 4.18
C VAL A 174 -5.12 -2.17 3.20
N ALA A 175 -6.34 -1.65 3.21
CA ALA A 175 -7.29 -1.91 2.14
C ALA A 175 -6.89 -1.12 0.89
N SER A 176 -6.60 -1.82 -0.22
CA SER A 176 -6.19 -1.21 -1.49
C SER A 176 -6.91 -1.87 -2.67
N GLY A 177 -7.39 -1.03 -3.60
CA GLY A 177 -8.07 -1.46 -4.83
C GLY A 177 -9.59 -1.64 -4.69
N GLY A 178 -10.37 -0.81 -5.39
CA GLY A 178 -11.82 -0.99 -5.56
C GLY A 178 -12.74 0.02 -4.88
N ALA A 179 -12.21 0.97 -4.10
CA ALA A 179 -12.99 2.05 -3.51
C ALA A 179 -13.83 2.81 -4.56
N GLY A 180 -15.08 3.11 -4.23
CA GLY A 180 -16.06 3.69 -5.18
C GLY A 180 -17.09 4.58 -4.51
N THR A 181 -17.63 4.17 -3.37
CA THR A 181 -18.52 4.97 -2.52
C THR A 181 -17.94 5.10 -1.11
N MET A 182 -18.54 5.95 -0.26
CA MET A 182 -18.11 6.08 1.15
C MET A 182 -18.36 4.80 1.94
N GLU A 183 -19.41 4.05 1.61
CA GLU A 183 -19.75 2.77 2.25
C GLU A 183 -18.64 1.74 2.08
N HIS A 184 -17.99 1.69 0.91
CA HIS A 184 -16.86 0.76 0.68
C HIS A 184 -15.73 0.97 1.70
N PHE A 185 -15.49 2.20 2.15
CA PHE A 185 -14.49 2.50 3.18
C PHE A 185 -14.91 1.99 4.55
N ALA A 186 -16.18 2.18 4.92
CA ALA A 186 -16.72 1.66 6.17
C ALA A 186 -16.66 0.12 6.20
N GLU A 187 -17.06 -0.53 5.11
CA GLU A 187 -17.02 -2.00 4.98
C GLU A 187 -15.59 -2.56 5.09
N ALA A 188 -14.60 -1.88 4.52
CA ALA A 188 -13.20 -2.29 4.64
C ALA A 188 -12.66 -2.13 6.07
N ALA A 189 -13.00 -1.04 6.76
CA ALA A 189 -12.66 -0.86 8.17
C ALA A 189 -13.33 -1.92 9.05
N GLU A 190 -14.63 -2.17 8.85
CA GLU A 190 -15.39 -3.23 9.54
C GLU A 190 -14.85 -4.63 9.23
N ALA A 191 -14.22 -4.83 8.06
CA ALA A 191 -13.53 -6.07 7.70
C ALA A 191 -12.15 -6.23 8.36
N GLY A 192 -11.66 -5.22 9.08
CA GLY A 192 -10.40 -5.25 9.84
C GLY A 192 -9.23 -4.55 9.17
N ALA A 193 -9.46 -3.70 8.16
CA ALA A 193 -8.41 -2.84 7.64
C ALA A 193 -8.14 -1.66 8.59
N ASP A 194 -6.85 -1.37 8.81
CA ASP A 194 -6.39 -0.25 9.64
C ASP A 194 -6.18 1.02 8.81
N VAL A 195 -5.85 0.86 7.52
CA VAL A 195 -5.61 1.97 6.58
C VAL A 195 -6.47 1.78 5.34
N LEU A 196 -7.17 2.83 4.92
CA LEU A 196 -8.08 2.80 3.77
C LEU A 196 -7.49 3.59 2.60
N LEU A 197 -6.81 2.89 1.69
CA LEU A 197 -6.08 3.51 0.58
C LEU A 197 -6.97 3.60 -0.67
N ALA A 198 -7.11 4.81 -1.20
CA ALA A 198 -7.74 5.04 -2.48
C ALA A 198 -7.04 6.15 -3.27
N ALA A 199 -7.08 6.06 -4.60
CA ALA A 199 -6.50 7.07 -5.49
C ALA A 199 -7.58 7.73 -6.34
N SER A 200 -8.22 6.97 -7.24
CA SER A 200 -9.06 7.55 -8.29
C SER A 200 -10.28 8.33 -7.77
N VAL A 201 -10.96 7.86 -6.73
CA VAL A 201 -12.12 8.56 -6.15
C VAL A 201 -11.76 9.93 -5.58
N PHE A 202 -10.53 10.11 -5.08
CA PHE A 202 -10.07 11.40 -4.60
C PHE A 202 -9.47 12.26 -5.72
N HIS A 203 -8.69 11.69 -6.64
CA HIS A 203 -8.14 12.42 -7.79
C HIS A 203 -9.21 13.08 -8.67
N PHE A 204 -10.35 12.41 -8.83
CA PHE A 204 -11.48 12.92 -9.60
C PHE A 204 -12.52 13.65 -8.75
N HIS A 205 -12.20 13.94 -7.48
CA HIS A 205 -13.08 14.61 -6.53
C HIS A 205 -14.49 14.00 -6.44
N VAL A 206 -14.59 12.68 -6.61
CA VAL A 206 -15.86 11.93 -6.47
C VAL A 206 -16.24 11.86 -4.99
N ILE A 207 -15.24 11.70 -4.13
CA ILE A 207 -15.38 11.71 -2.67
C ILE A 207 -14.39 12.74 -2.14
N GLY A 208 -14.85 13.63 -1.25
CA GLY A 208 -13.96 14.49 -0.49
C GLY A 208 -13.49 13.81 0.79
N ILE A 209 -12.21 14.00 1.13
CA ILE A 209 -11.60 13.38 2.32
C ILE A 209 -12.27 13.86 3.62
N PRO A 210 -12.57 15.16 3.82
CA PRO A 210 -13.26 15.62 5.02
C PRO A 210 -14.65 15.00 5.18
N GLU A 211 -15.40 14.91 4.09
CA GLU A 211 -16.74 14.31 4.08
C GLU A 211 -16.68 12.81 4.38
N LEU A 212 -15.70 12.10 3.81
CA LEU A 212 -15.48 10.70 4.10
C LEU A 212 -15.15 10.48 5.58
N LYS A 213 -14.26 11.29 6.16
CA LYS A 213 -13.92 11.21 7.59
C LYS A 213 -15.15 11.47 8.47
N ALA A 214 -15.95 12.47 8.14
CA ALA A 214 -17.20 12.75 8.85
C ALA A 214 -18.18 11.58 8.75
N PHE A 215 -18.32 10.97 7.57
CA PHE A 215 -19.13 9.78 7.36
C PHE A 215 -18.67 8.61 8.21
N LEU A 216 -17.37 8.27 8.19
CA LEU A 216 -16.82 7.16 8.96
C LEU A 216 -16.95 7.41 10.48
N ALA A 217 -16.71 8.63 10.95
CA ALA A 217 -16.94 9.01 12.34
C ALA A 217 -18.41 8.86 12.75
N SER A 218 -19.36 9.21 11.86
CA SER A 218 -20.80 9.01 12.10
C SER A 218 -21.21 7.54 12.20
N ARG A 219 -20.39 6.64 11.65
CA ARG A 219 -20.53 5.17 11.77
C ARG A 219 -19.87 4.60 13.03
N GLY A 220 -19.29 5.45 13.88
CA GLY A 220 -18.60 5.05 15.11
C GLY A 220 -17.18 4.53 14.89
N LEU A 221 -16.60 4.74 13.70
CA LEU A 221 -15.20 4.41 13.43
C LEU A 221 -14.29 5.54 13.92
N SER A 222 -13.16 5.18 14.55
CA SER A 222 -12.12 6.15 14.90
C SER A 222 -11.37 6.58 13.64
N ILE A 223 -11.08 7.87 13.55
CA ILE A 223 -10.34 8.49 12.45
C ILE A 223 -9.05 9.07 13.00
#